data_AF-A0A2W2EFB1-F1
#
_entry.id   AF-A0A2W2EFB1-F1
#
_cell.length_a   1.000
_cell.length_b   1.000
_cell.length_c   1.000
_cell.angle_alpha   90.00
_cell.angle_beta   90.00
_cell.angle_gamma   90.00
#
_symmetry.space_group_name_H-M   'P 1'
#
loop_
_entity.id
_entity.type
_entity.pdbx_description
1 polymer ?
#
loop_
_entity_poly.entity_id
_entity_poly.type
_entity_poly.pdbx_seq_one_letter_code
_entity_poly.pdbx_strand_id
1 'polypeptide(L)'
;MLERDFTADRPDRRWVADSTYVATADGWVYTAFVQDLYSRWIVGRQVADHLGAGLALDALEMAVWSGGGDVGGLVHHSDRGVQYTSIRYAERLDQVG
;
A
#
# COMPACT_ATOMS: atom_id res chain seq x y z
N MET A 1 8.64 3.62 -12.39
CA MET A 1 7.30 3.60 -13.00
C MET A 1 7.02 2.15 -13.31
N LEU A 2 5.90 1.56 -12.86
CA LEU A 2 5.49 0.30 -13.47
C LEU A 2 5.32 0.59 -14.95
N GLU A 3 6.05 -0.10 -15.82
CA GLU A 3 5.89 -0.02 -17.27
C GLU A 3 4.56 -0.69 -17.69
N ARG A 4 3.48 -0.38 -16.97
CA ARG A 4 2.15 -1.01 -17.02
C ARG A 4 2.16 -2.53 -16.88
N ASP A 5 3.23 -3.09 -16.31
CA ASP A 5 3.33 -4.51 -16.02
C ASP A 5 2.74 -4.84 -14.64
N PHE A 6 1.45 -5.18 -14.63
CA PHE A 6 0.69 -5.56 -13.44
C PHE A 6 0.74 -7.06 -13.15
N THR A 7 1.85 -7.72 -13.49
CA THR A 7 2.07 -9.15 -13.26
C THR A 7 3.23 -9.37 -12.30
N ALA A 8 3.18 -10.49 -11.57
CA ALA A 8 4.26 -10.96 -10.70
C ALA A 8 4.33 -12.49 -10.83
N ASP A 9 5.53 -13.05 -10.71
CA ASP A 9 5.84 -14.48 -10.88
C ASP A 9 5.65 -15.30 -9.59
N ARG A 10 5.61 -14.63 -8.43
CA ARG A 10 5.42 -15.21 -7.10
C ARG A 10 4.91 -14.15 -6.11
N PRO A 11 4.35 -14.56 -4.95
CA PRO A 11 3.90 -13.63 -3.93
C PRO A 11 4.99 -12.66 -3.49
N ASP A 12 4.57 -11.46 -3.08
CA ASP A 12 5.41 -10.44 -2.44
C ASP A 12 6.57 -9.95 -3.31
N ARG A 13 6.42 -10.05 -4.64
CA ARG A 13 7.36 -9.44 -5.59
C ARG A 13 6.93 -8.10 -6.09
N ARG A 14 5.62 -7.87 -6.23
CA ARG A 14 5.10 -6.59 -6.67
C ARG A 14 3.81 -6.26 -5.97
N TRP A 15 3.81 -5.13 -5.30
CA TRP A 15 2.63 -4.57 -4.67
C TRP A 15 2.21 -3.30 -5.37
N VAL A 16 0.90 -3.12 -5.49
CA VAL A 16 0.29 -1.85 -5.87
C VAL A 16 -0.46 -1.27 -4.69
N ALA A 17 -0.30 0.01 -4.44
CA ALA A 17 -1.01 0.74 -3.42
C ALA A 17 -1.85 1.85 -4.04
N ASP A 18 -3.08 1.96 -3.54
CA ASP A 18 -4.03 2.99 -3.93
C ASP A 18 -4.85 3.44 -2.72
N SER A 19 -5.37 4.66 -2.79
CA SER A 19 -6.26 5.21 -1.78
C SER A 19 -7.46 5.88 -2.42
N THR A 20 -8.62 5.65 -1.84
CA THR A 20 -9.88 6.25 -2.27
C THR A 20 -10.69 6.74 -1.08
N TYR A 21 -11.80 7.40 -1.35
CA TYR A 21 -12.78 7.78 -0.34
C TYR A 21 -14.10 7.04 -0.58
N VAL A 22 -14.71 6.55 0.50
CA VAL A 22 -15.92 5.73 0.48
C VAL A 22 -17.03 6.46 1.21
N ALA A 23 -18.22 6.54 0.58
CA ALA A 23 -19.39 7.16 1.18
C ALA A 23 -19.93 6.29 2.33
N THR A 24 -20.31 6.92 3.43
CA THR A 24 -21.01 6.30 4.56
C THR A 24 -22.30 7.06 4.85
N ALA A 25 -23.12 6.53 5.77
CA ALA A 25 -24.32 7.24 6.21
C ALA A 25 -24.01 8.58 6.91
N ASP A 26 -22.83 8.67 7.54
CA ASP A 26 -22.41 9.82 8.36
C ASP A 26 -21.34 10.70 7.67
N GLY A 27 -21.12 10.51 6.35
CA GLY A 27 -20.16 11.30 5.58
C GLY A 27 -19.27 10.44 4.69
N TRP A 28 -17.95 10.63 4.80
CA TRP A 28 -16.96 9.94 3.96
C TRP A 28 -15.81 9.44 4.82
N VAL A 29 -15.24 8.30 4.44
CA VAL A 29 -13.99 7.77 5.01
C VAL A 29 -12.94 7.61 3.92
N TYR A 30 -11.69 7.83 4.27
CA TYR A 30 -10.55 7.56 3.41
C TYR A 30 -10.06 6.15 3.67
N THR A 31 -9.80 5.41 2.59
CA THR A 31 -9.32 4.04 2.66
C THR A 31 -8.09 3.87 1.79
N ALA A 32 -7.03 3.31 2.36
CA ALA A 32 -5.82 2.91 1.65
C ALA A 32 -5.75 1.38 1.56
N PHE A 33 -5.25 0.88 0.45
CA PHE A 33 -5.08 -0.55 0.20
C PHE A 33 -3.69 -0.83 -0.38
N VAL A 34 -3.18 -2.02 -0.10
CA VAL A 34 -2.01 -2.62 -0.73
C VAL A 34 -2.41 -3.99 -1.27
N GLN A 35 -2.30 -4.17 -2.57
CA GLN A 35 -2.61 -5.42 -3.26
C GLN A 35 -1.33 -6.11 -3.72
N ASP A 36 -1.23 -7.42 -3.47
CA ASP A 36 -0.23 -8.28 -4.09
C ASP A 36 -0.63 -8.66 -5.52
N LEU A 37 0.22 -8.34 -6.51
CA LEU A 37 -0.11 -8.53 -7.93
C LEU A 37 -0.10 -10.01 -8.37
N TYR A 38 0.59 -10.88 -7.63
CA TYR A 38 0.58 -12.32 -7.92
C TYR A 38 -0.76 -12.94 -7.50
N SER A 39 -1.11 -12.80 -6.22
CA SER A 39 -2.25 -13.46 -5.62
C SER A 39 -3.57 -12.70 -5.82
N ARG A 40 -3.50 -11.40 -6.12
CA ARG A 40 -4.63 -10.44 -6.19
C ARG A 40 -5.31 -10.15 -4.85
N TRP A 41 -4.72 -10.58 -3.74
CA TRP A 41 -5.24 -10.30 -2.42
C TRP A 41 -4.85 -8.90 -1.94
N ILE A 42 -5.74 -8.29 -1.16
CA ILE A 42 -5.42 -7.10 -0.37
C ILE A 42 -4.64 -7.57 0.86
N VAL A 43 -3.33 -7.34 0.84
CA VAL A 43 -2.39 -7.74 1.91
C VAL A 43 -2.26 -6.67 2.99
N GLY A 44 -2.65 -5.44 2.70
CA GLY A 44 -2.72 -4.36 3.69
C GLY A 44 -3.86 -3.40 3.41
N ARG A 45 -4.50 -2.89 4.46
CA ARG A 45 -5.56 -1.89 4.35
C ARG A 45 -5.63 -1.01 5.59
N GLN A 46 -6.08 0.22 5.44
CA GLN A 46 -6.42 1.09 6.56
C GLN A 46 -7.58 2.00 6.19
N VAL A 47 -8.44 2.30 7.16
CA VAL A 47 -9.58 3.23 7.01
C VAL A 47 -9.47 4.32 8.08
N ALA A 48 -9.66 5.58 7.69
CA ALA A 48 -9.75 6.70 8.62
C ALA A 48 -10.77 7.74 8.15
N ASP A 49 -11.25 8.57 9.06
CA ASP A 49 -12.12 9.72 8.77
C ASP A 49 -11.36 10.96 8.26
N HIS A 50 -10.03 10.89 8.19
CA HIS A 50 -9.16 11.97 7.73
C HIS A 50 -8.09 11.48 6.74
N LEU A 51 -7.69 12.38 5.85
CA LEU A 51 -6.65 12.12 4.85
C LEU A 51 -5.27 12.45 5.44
N GLY A 52 -4.67 11.49 6.15
CA GLY A 52 -3.34 11.63 6.75
C GLY A 52 -2.30 10.71 6.10
N ALA A 53 -1.03 11.11 6.13
CA ALA A 53 0.09 10.26 5.68
C ALA A 53 0.20 8.93 6.46
N GLY A 54 -0.33 8.89 7.70
CA GLY A 54 -0.41 7.67 8.51
C GLY A 54 -1.31 6.59 7.88
N LEU A 55 -2.35 6.98 7.13
CA LEU A 55 -3.28 6.03 6.50
C LEU A 55 -2.56 5.07 5.54
N ALA A 56 -1.71 5.63 4.67
CA ALA A 56 -0.94 4.84 3.71
C ALA A 56 0.12 4.00 4.41
N LEU A 57 0.81 4.58 5.40
CA LEU A 57 1.86 3.90 6.16
C LEU A 57 1.30 2.70 6.95
N ASP A 58 0.17 2.85 7.63
CA ASP A 58 -0.47 1.77 8.38
C ASP A 58 -0.89 0.61 7.47
N ALA A 59 -1.42 0.93 6.27
CA ALA A 59 -1.75 -0.09 5.28
C ALA A 59 -0.48 -0.81 4.77
N LEU A 60 0.63 -0.10 4.60
CA LEU A 60 1.91 -0.70 4.22
C LEU A 60 2.47 -1.61 5.33
N GLU A 61 2.44 -1.17 6.59
CA GLU A 61 2.86 -2.01 7.71
C GLU A 61 2.06 -3.30 7.74
N MET A 62 0.73 -3.22 7.65
CA MET A 62 -0.12 -4.40 7.61
C MET A 62 0.26 -5.36 6.46
N ALA A 63 0.62 -4.82 5.29
CA ALA A 63 1.10 -5.62 4.16
C ALA A 63 2.42 -6.32 4.48
N VAL A 64 3.40 -5.61 5.04
CA VAL A 64 4.71 -6.18 5.45
C VAL A 64 4.51 -7.31 6.45
N TRP A 65 3.67 -7.11 7.45
CA TRP A 65 3.34 -8.16 8.43
C TRP A 65 2.67 -9.37 7.78
N SER A 66 1.78 -9.15 6.81
CA SER A 66 1.11 -10.23 6.08
C SER A 66 2.07 -11.04 5.19
N GLY A 67 3.12 -10.41 4.66
CA GLY A 67 4.20 -11.06 3.91
C GLY A 67 5.25 -11.76 4.77
N GLY A 68 5.06 -11.83 6.10
CA GLY A 68 6.01 -12.48 7.02
C GLY A 68 7.12 -11.57 7.56
N GLY A 69 7.02 -10.25 7.35
CA GLY A 69 7.89 -9.24 7.95
C GLY A 69 9.17 -8.91 7.18
N ASP A 70 9.49 -9.65 6.12
CA ASP A 70 10.60 -9.40 5.19
C ASP A 70 10.08 -9.49 3.76
N VAL A 71 10.16 -8.38 3.03
CA VAL A 71 9.71 -8.28 1.63
C VAL A 71 10.89 -7.94 0.71
N GLY A 72 12.07 -8.48 1.00
CA GLY A 72 13.29 -8.29 0.23
C GLY A 72 13.12 -8.45 -1.29
N GLY A 73 13.48 -7.40 -2.02
CA GLY A 73 13.35 -7.32 -3.49
C GLY A 73 11.90 -7.15 -3.98
N LEU A 74 11.01 -6.63 -3.14
CA LEU A 74 9.68 -6.17 -3.51
C LEU A 74 9.76 -4.88 -4.34
N VAL A 75 9.02 -4.82 -5.44
CA VAL A 75 8.73 -3.57 -6.13
C VAL A 75 7.39 -3.03 -5.64
N HIS A 76 7.43 -1.93 -4.90
CA HIS A 76 6.23 -1.24 -4.44
C HIS A 76 5.86 -0.10 -5.40
N HIS A 77 4.63 -0.10 -5.89
CA HIS A 77 4.11 0.97 -6.72
C HIS A 77 2.92 1.64 -6.07
N SER A 78 2.99 2.95 -5.89
CA SER A 78 1.87 3.75 -5.42
C SER A 78 1.54 4.84 -6.44
N ASP A 79 0.26 5.18 -6.53
CA ASP A 79 -0.16 6.38 -7.23
C ASP A 79 0.38 7.59 -6.46
N ARG A 80 0.94 8.58 -7.17
CA ARG A 80 1.78 9.68 -6.62
C ARG A 80 0.98 10.74 -5.83
N GLY A 81 0.08 10.32 -4.96
CA GLY A 81 -0.56 11.19 -3.97
C GLY A 81 0.43 11.64 -2.89
N VAL A 82 0.18 12.80 -2.30
CA VAL A 82 1.03 13.42 -1.24
C VAL A 82 1.27 12.51 -0.03
N GLN A 83 0.37 11.57 0.22
CA GLN A 83 0.41 10.58 1.30
C GLN A 83 1.52 9.54 1.05
N TYR A 84 1.65 9.09 -0.20
CA TYR A 84 2.61 8.08 -0.63
C TYR A 84 4.00 8.66 -0.95
N THR A 85 4.09 9.97 -1.18
CA THR A 85 5.37 10.68 -1.35
C THR A 85 6.00 11.14 -0.04
N SER A 86 5.40 10.78 1.11
CA SER A 86 5.95 11.19 2.41
C SER A 86 7.27 10.48 2.69
N ILE A 87 8.23 11.21 3.28
CA ILE A 87 9.59 10.70 3.58
C ILE A 87 9.52 9.40 4.38
N ARG A 88 8.65 9.36 5.41
CA ARG A 88 8.47 8.18 6.27
C ARG A 88 8.01 6.94 5.51
N TYR A 89 7.18 7.12 4.47
CA TYR A 89 6.70 6.01 3.66
C TYR A 89 7.84 5.41 2.83
N ALA A 90 8.63 6.27 2.19
CA ALA A 90 9.81 5.86 1.42
C ALA A 90 10.89 5.22 2.32
N GLU A 91 11.20 5.85 3.46
CA GLU A 91 12.14 5.31 4.45
C GLU A 91 11.71 3.94 4.97
N ARG A 92 10.39 3.73 5.15
CA ARG A 92 9.89 2.43 5.59
C ARG A 92 10.05 1.36 4.53
N LEU A 93 9.77 1.67 3.26
CA LEU A 93 10.01 0.74 2.15
C LEU A 93 11.48 0.32 2.07
N ASP A 94 12.41 1.26 2.26
CA ASP A 94 13.85 0.97 2.26
C ASP A 94 14.30 0.11 3.46
N GLN A 95 13.54 0.10 4.58
CA GLN A 95 13.87 -0.71 5.76
C GLN A 95 13.36 -2.15 5.69
N VAL A 96 12.30 -2.40 4.91
CA VAL A 96 11.65 -3.71 4.81
C VAL A 96 12.04 -4.48 3.54
N GLY A 97 12.89 -3.89 2.70
CA GLY A 97 13.29 -4.37 1.38
C GLY A 97 14.80 -4.49 1.20
#